data_AF-A0A0D0SEN1-F1
#
_entry.id   AF-A0A0D0SEN1-F1
#
_cell.length_a   1.000
_cell.length_b   1.000
_cell.length_c   1.000
_cell.angle_alpha   90.00
_cell.angle_beta   90.00
_cell.angle_gamma   90.00
#
_symmetry.space_group_name_H-M   'P 1'
#
loop_
_entity.id
_entity.type
_entity.pdbx_description
1 polymer ?
#
loop_
_entity_poly.entity_id
_entity_poly.type
_entity_poly.pdbx_seq_one_letter_code
_entity_poly.pdbx_strand_id
1 'polypeptide(L)'
;MRMLASITYNEDFQDEPCCVTAMNNDFIKNNPVHAKYVVMAIKRAGQYNRLHSEEAVQKMFDNDKLTGDKTNQLAFWDSLHFGLSDAFTERALREVADDYLRLGLIDKKLLLMS
;
A
#
# COMPACT_ATOMS: atom_id res chain seq x y z
N MET A 1 -25.72 -0.84 3.07
CA MET A 1 -24.39 -0.93 3.72
C MET A 1 -24.12 0.42 4.36
N ARG A 2 -23.79 0.48 5.66
CA ARG A 2 -23.47 1.74 6.35
C ARG A 2 -21.96 1.85 6.48
N MET A 3 -21.38 2.96 6.02
CA MET A 3 -19.95 3.24 6.19
C MET A 3 -19.65 3.42 7.68
N LEU A 4 -18.72 2.64 8.22
CA LEU A 4 -18.32 2.73 9.63
C LEU A 4 -17.08 3.62 9.81
N ALA A 5 -16.10 3.47 8.92
CA ALA A 5 -14.89 4.28 8.85
C ALA A 5 -14.33 4.24 7.41
N SER A 6 -13.50 5.23 7.05
CA SER A 6 -12.88 5.37 5.74
C SER A 6 -11.52 6.04 5.87
N ILE A 7 -10.48 5.39 5.34
CA ILE A 7 -9.14 5.98 5.17
C ILE A 7 -9.13 7.20 4.25
N THR A 8 -10.20 7.42 3.48
CA THR A 8 -10.32 8.55 2.53
C THR A 8 -11.07 9.73 3.14
N TYR A 9 -12.05 9.50 4.02
CA TYR A 9 -12.94 10.55 4.51
C TYR A 9 -12.86 10.82 6.02
N ASN A 10 -12.34 9.88 6.81
CA ASN A 10 -12.20 10.06 8.26
C ASN A 10 -10.77 10.52 8.58
N GLU A 11 -10.64 11.65 9.28
CA GLU A 11 -9.35 12.26 9.64
C GLU A 11 -8.47 11.29 10.46
N ASP A 12 -9.09 10.52 11.34
CA ASP A 12 -8.41 9.54 12.22
C ASP A 12 -7.62 8.46 11.46
N PHE A 13 -7.89 8.26 10.16
CA PHE A 13 -7.31 7.18 9.34
C PHE A 13 -6.49 7.69 8.13
N GLN A 14 -6.27 9.00 7.99
CA GLN A 14 -5.53 9.58 6.85
C GLN A 14 -4.02 9.31 6.91
N ASP A 15 -3.48 9.05 8.10
CA ASP A 15 -2.06 8.82 8.33
C ASP A 15 -1.65 7.34 8.29
N GLU A 16 -2.50 6.48 7.71
CA GLU A 16 -2.26 5.05 7.58
C GLU A 16 -2.03 4.62 6.12
N PRO A 17 -0.99 3.81 5.83
CA PRO A 17 -0.84 3.20 4.52
C PRO A 17 -1.87 2.07 4.36
N CYS A 18 -2.66 2.11 3.30
CA CYS A 18 -3.63 1.06 3.01
C CYS A 18 -2.98 -0.27 2.61
N CYS A 19 -1.76 -0.24 2.06
CA CYS A 19 -1.03 -1.39 1.53
C CYS A 19 0.48 -1.15 1.61
N VAL A 20 1.25 -2.24 1.76
CA VAL A 20 2.71 -2.25 1.65
C VAL A 20 3.17 -3.35 0.71
N THR A 21 4.30 -3.14 0.04
CA THR A 21 4.97 -4.21 -0.71
C THR A 21 5.91 -4.95 0.22
N ALA A 22 5.68 -6.25 0.40
CA ALA A 22 6.57 -7.14 1.13
C ALA A 22 7.14 -8.22 0.20
N MET A 23 8.35 -8.68 0.50
CA MET A 23 8.99 -9.85 -0.14
C MET A 23 9.44 -10.80 0.97
N ASN A 24 9.46 -12.10 0.69
CA ASN A 24 9.91 -13.06 1.71
C ASN A 24 11.43 -12.94 1.96
N ASN A 25 11.84 -13.27 3.18
CA ASN A 25 13.23 -13.10 3.63
C ASN A 25 14.24 -13.89 2.78
N ASP A 26 13.91 -15.12 2.36
CA ASP A 26 14.82 -15.92 1.54
C ASP A 26 15.04 -15.31 0.16
N PHE A 27 13.99 -14.75 -0.47
CA PHE A 27 14.13 -14.09 -1.75
C PHE A 27 15.05 -12.87 -1.64
N ILE A 28 14.87 -12.03 -0.61
CA ILE A 28 15.72 -10.86 -0.39
C ILE A 28 17.18 -11.29 -0.16
N LYS A 29 17.39 -12.30 0.69
CA LYS A 29 18.72 -12.82 1.03
C LYS A 29 19.44 -13.38 -0.20
N ASN A 30 18.73 -14.15 -1.02
CA ASN A 30 19.31 -14.82 -2.18
C ASN A 30 19.37 -13.90 -3.41
N ASN A 31 18.58 -12.82 -3.45
CA ASN A 31 18.45 -11.94 -4.62
C ASN A 31 18.44 -10.44 -4.25
N PRO A 32 19.43 -9.92 -3.48
CA PRO A 32 19.37 -8.57 -2.92
C PRO A 32 19.32 -7.47 -3.99
N VAL A 33 20.02 -7.67 -5.11
CA VAL A 33 20.01 -6.74 -6.24
C VAL A 33 18.63 -6.70 -6.91
N HIS A 34 18.02 -7.86 -7.16
CA HIS A 34 16.69 -7.95 -7.77
C HIS A 34 15.62 -7.34 -6.86
N ALA A 35 15.66 -7.63 -5.56
CA ALA A 35 14.75 -7.05 -4.58
C ALA A 35 14.81 -5.50 -4.63
N LYS A 36 16.02 -4.93 -4.69
CA LYS A 36 16.21 -3.48 -4.82
C LYS A 36 15.59 -2.93 -6.12
N TYR A 37 15.81 -3.60 -7.26
CA TYR A 37 15.25 -3.15 -8.53
C TYR A 37 13.72 -3.26 -8.59
N VAL A 38 13.13 -4.29 -7.99
CA VAL A 38 11.68 -4.42 -7.87
C VAL A 38 11.11 -3.26 -7.05
N VAL A 39 11.69 -2.94 -5.90
CA VAL A 39 11.28 -1.79 -5.09
C VAL A 39 11.38 -0.48 -5.88
N MET A 40 12.48 -0.28 -6.62
CA MET A 40 12.65 0.90 -7.47
C MET A 40 11.59 0.99 -8.57
N ALA A 41 11.26 -0.14 -9.21
CA ALA A 41 10.24 -0.19 -10.26
C ALA A 41 8.86 0.17 -9.69
N ILE A 42 8.50 -0.38 -8.52
CA ILE A 42 7.23 -0.10 -7.84
C ILE A 42 7.14 1.38 -7.44
N LYS A 43 8.20 1.95 -6.85
CA LYS A 43 8.22 3.37 -6.47
C LYS A 43 8.04 4.29 -7.68
N ARG A 44 8.73 4.00 -8.80
CA ARG A 44 8.59 4.76 -10.05
C ARG A 44 7.19 4.62 -10.66
N ALA A 45 6.65 3.41 -10.69
CA ALA A 45 5.29 3.16 -11.17
C ALA A 45 4.25 3.90 -10.32
N GLY A 46 4.38 3.87 -8.99
CA GLY A 46 3.52 4.62 -8.08
C GLY A 46 3.57 6.13 -8.32
N GLN A 47 4.77 6.69 -8.50
CA GLN A 47 4.92 8.12 -8.83
C GLN A 47 4.27 8.45 -10.18
N TYR A 48 4.46 7.62 -11.20
CA TYR A 48 3.83 7.81 -12.51
C TYR A 48 2.30 7.77 -12.39
N ASN A 49 1.77 6.75 -11.71
CA ASN A 49 0.34 6.54 -11.51
C ASN A 49 -0.33 7.72 -10.80
N ARG A 50 0.39 8.41 -9.91
CA ARG A 50 -0.10 9.61 -9.22
C ARG A 50 -0.12 10.84 -10.12
N LEU A 51 0.86 10.97 -11.02
CA LEU A 51 0.97 12.13 -11.91
C LEU A 51 0.15 11.98 -13.20
N HIS A 52 -0.28 10.76 -13.52
CA HIS A 52 -0.95 10.40 -14.77
C HIS A 52 -2.18 9.50 -14.53
N SER A 53 -3.05 9.89 -13.60
CA SER A 53 -4.21 9.09 -13.17
C SER A 53 -5.10 8.59 -14.32
N GLU A 54 -5.48 9.46 -15.26
CA GLU A 54 -6.37 9.07 -16.38
C GLU A 54 -5.78 7.97 -17.25
N GLU A 55 -4.49 8.10 -17.60
CA GLU A 55 -3.77 7.10 -18.39
C GLU A 55 -3.56 5.81 -17.58
N ALA A 56 -3.23 5.93 -16.30
CA ALA A 56 -3.05 4.78 -15.42
C ALA A 56 -4.35 3.98 -15.28
N VAL A 57 -5.47 4.66 -15.00
CA VAL A 57 -6.80 4.03 -14.91
C VAL A 57 -7.20 3.40 -16.24
N GLN A 58 -7.00 4.10 -17.37
CA GLN A 58 -7.30 3.53 -18.68
C GLN A 58 -6.49 2.25 -18.95
N LYS A 59 -5.17 2.26 -18.69
CA LYS A 59 -4.32 1.07 -18.83
C LYS A 59 -4.80 -0.08 -17.95
N MET A 60 -5.32 0.20 -16.76
CA MET A 60 -5.84 -0.83 -15.89
C MET A 60 -7.14 -1.45 -16.44
N PHE A 61 -8.01 -0.67 -17.08
CA PHE A 61 -9.17 -1.20 -17.82
C PHE A 61 -8.75 -2.01 -19.05
N ASP A 62 -7.79 -1.50 -19.84
CA ASP A 62 -7.32 -2.16 -21.06
C ASP A 62 -6.69 -3.54 -20.80
N ASN A 63 -6.22 -3.77 -19.57
CA ASN A 63 -5.60 -5.03 -19.13
C ASN A 63 -6.49 -5.87 -18.20
N ASP A 64 -7.80 -5.58 -18.15
CA ASP A 64 -8.78 -6.27 -17.31
C ASP A 64 -8.41 -6.28 -15.81
N LYS A 65 -7.75 -5.21 -15.32
CA LYS A 65 -7.35 -5.02 -13.91
C LYS A 65 -8.30 -4.15 -13.11
N LEU A 66 -9.20 -3.43 -13.79
CA LEU A 66 -10.29 -2.68 -13.19
C LEU A 66 -11.62 -3.01 -13.88
N THR A 67 -12.70 -2.92 -13.12
CA THR A 67 -14.07 -3.10 -13.59
C THR A 67 -14.97 -2.01 -13.03
N GLY A 68 -16.19 -1.91 -13.55
CA GLY A 68 -17.18 -0.92 -13.09
C GLY A 68 -17.08 0.43 -13.82
N ASP A 69 -17.68 1.46 -13.23
CA ASP A 69 -17.75 2.79 -13.83
C ASP A 69 -16.40 3.52 -13.77
N LYS A 70 -15.93 3.99 -14.93
CA LYS A 70 -14.60 4.62 -15.06
C LYS A 70 -14.49 5.93 -14.26
N THR A 71 -15.56 6.71 -14.15
CA THR A 71 -15.55 7.98 -13.40
C THR A 71 -15.36 7.71 -11.92
N ASN A 72 -16.06 6.72 -11.38
CA ASN A 72 -15.89 6.31 -9.98
C ASN A 72 -14.48 5.76 -9.73
N GLN A 73 -13.92 4.97 -10.65
CA GLN A 73 -12.56 4.46 -10.52
C GLN A 73 -11.52 5.58 -10.55
N LEU A 74 -11.70 6.60 -11.40
CA LEU A 74 -10.82 7.74 -11.46
C LEU A 74 -10.88 8.56 -10.16
N ALA A 75 -12.09 8.84 -9.66
CA ALA A 75 -12.27 9.54 -8.40
C ALA A 75 -11.64 8.78 -7.22
N PHE A 76 -11.77 7.45 -7.20
CA PHE A 76 -11.10 6.61 -6.21
C PHE A 76 -9.57 6.68 -6.38
N TRP A 77 -9.06 6.57 -7.60
CA TRP A 77 -7.63 6.61 -7.88
C TRP A 77 -6.97 7.92 -7.45
N ASP A 78 -7.63 9.05 -7.71
CA ASP A 78 -7.15 10.37 -7.33
C ASP A 78 -7.16 10.60 -5.80
N SER A 79 -7.95 9.81 -5.06
CA SER A 79 -7.90 9.81 -3.60
C SER A 79 -6.69 9.08 -3.02
N LEU A 80 -5.96 8.32 -3.83
CA LEU A 80 -4.83 7.51 -3.39
C LEU A 80 -3.51 8.30 -3.38
N HIS A 81 -2.75 8.13 -2.30
CA HIS A 81 -1.42 8.70 -2.15
C HIS A 81 -0.34 7.65 -2.44
N PHE A 82 0.07 7.55 -3.70
CA PHE A 82 1.18 6.66 -4.08
C PHE A 82 2.55 7.24 -3.71
N GLY A 83 3.50 6.33 -3.44
CA GLY A 83 4.91 6.70 -3.24
C GLY A 83 5.19 7.33 -1.88
N LEU A 84 4.50 6.88 -0.84
CA LEU A 84 4.75 7.27 0.55
C LEU A 84 6.20 6.99 0.96
N SER A 85 6.70 7.76 1.94
CA SER A 85 8.07 7.61 2.41
C SER A 85 8.26 6.31 3.21
N ASP A 86 9.50 5.81 3.24
CA ASP A 86 9.84 4.63 4.03
C ASP A 86 9.61 4.89 5.53
N ALA A 87 9.89 6.09 6.02
CA ALA A 87 9.67 6.49 7.40
C ALA A 87 8.18 6.53 7.78
N PHE A 88 7.33 7.05 6.90
CA PHE A 88 5.88 7.01 7.08
C PHE A 88 5.38 5.56 7.17
N THR A 89 5.86 4.72 6.26
CA THR A 89 5.48 3.30 6.19
C THR A 89 5.93 2.54 7.43
N GLU A 90 7.16 2.78 7.91
CA GLU A 90 7.69 2.14 9.10
C GLU A 90 6.89 2.51 10.36
N ARG A 91 6.59 3.79 10.55
CA ARG A 91 5.81 4.25 11.71
C ARG A 91 4.45 3.56 11.76
N ALA A 92 3.72 3.59 10.66
CA ALA A 92 2.38 3.01 10.63
C ALA A 92 2.40 1.49 10.78
N LEU A 93 3.39 0.79 10.21
CA LEU A 93 3.55 -0.66 10.43
C LEU A 93 3.81 -0.99 11.91
N ARG A 94 4.55 -0.14 12.63
CA ARG A 94 4.78 -0.32 14.08
C ARG A 94 3.48 -0.12 14.87
N GLU A 95 2.72 0.93 14.55
CA GLU A 95 1.43 1.21 15.18
C GLU A 95 0.43 0.06 14.98
N VAL A 96 0.29 -0.43 13.74
CA VAL A 96 -0.57 -1.60 13.42
C VAL A 96 -0.10 -2.85 14.17
N ALA A 97 1.20 -3.11 14.23
CA ALA A 97 1.74 -4.25 14.96
C ALA A 97 1.45 -4.16 16.47
N ASP A 98 1.62 -2.97 17.07
CA ASP A 98 1.33 -2.73 18.49
C ASP A 98 -0.15 -2.91 18.81
N ASP A 99 -1.05 -2.45 17.94
CA ASP A 99 -2.48 -2.70 18.09
C ASP A 99 -2.83 -4.18 18.01
N TYR A 100 -2.22 -4.91 17.08
CA TYR A 100 -2.47 -6.34 16.92
C TYR A 100 -1.94 -7.14 18.12
N LEU A 101 -0.82 -6.72 18.71
CA LEU A 101 -0.31 -7.26 19.97
C LEU A 101 -1.27 -6.97 21.14
N ARG A 102 -1.72 -5.71 21.26
CA ARG A 102 -2.65 -5.27 22.32
C ARG A 102 -3.98 -6.01 22.26
N LEU A 103 -4.47 -6.29 21.07
CA LEU A 103 -5.70 -7.06 20.83
C LEU A 103 -5.50 -8.57 20.94
N GLY A 104 -4.25 -9.05 21.11
CA GLY A 104 -3.92 -10.47 21.20
C GLY A 104 -4.08 -11.23 19.88
N LEU A 105 -4.06 -10.53 18.74
CA LEU A 105 -4.17 -11.11 17.40
C LEU A 105 -2.85 -11.70 16.91
N ILE A 106 -1.72 -11.16 17.38
CA ILE A 106 -0.37 -11.68 17.11
C ILE A 106 0.42 -11.79 18.41
N ASP A 107 1.41 -12.70 18.44
CA ASP A 107 2.32 -12.87 19.58
C ASP A 107 3.63 -12.09 19.34
N LYS A 108 4.13 -11.43 20.39
CA LYS A 108 5.40 -10.69 20.39
C LYS A 108 6.58 -11.57 20.00
N LYS A 109 6.51 -12.89 20.24
CA LYS A 109 7.55 -13.84 19.81
C LYS A 109 7.75 -13.87 18.29
N LEU A 110 6.71 -13.60 17.50
CA LEU A 110 6.78 -13.61 16.03
C LEU A 110 7.55 -12.39 15.48
N LEU A 111 7.56 -11.27 16.20
CA LEU A 111 8.28 -10.05 15.79
C LEU A 111 9.80 -10.11 16.05
N LEU A 112 10.26 -11.06 16.87
CA LEU A 112 11.67 -11.24 17.21
C LEU A 112 12.39 -12.30 16.35
N MET A 113 11.67 -12.95 15.44
CA MET A 113 12.17 -14.04 14.59
C MET A 113 12.39 -13.66 13.12
N SER A 114 12.11 -12.41 12.75
CA SER A 114 12.32 -11.83 11.41
C SER A 114 13.56 -10.94 11.37
#